data_AF-A0A6G0WLS7-F1
#
_entry.id   AF-A0A6G0WLS7-F1
#
_cell.length_a   1.000
_cell.length_b   1.000
_cell.length_c   1.000
_cell.angle_alpha   90.00
_cell.angle_beta   90.00
_cell.angle_gamma   90.00
#
_symmetry.space_group_name_H-M   'P 1'
#
loop_
_entity.id
_entity.type
_entity.pdbx_description
1 polymer ?
#
loop_
_entity_poly.entity_id
_entity_poly.type
_entity_poly.pdbx_seq_one_letter_code
_entity_poly.pdbx_strand_id
1 'polypeptide(L)'
;MSVFLVASGADVNLLDMKGNPPFFGAPWHTILYPCLIAPAHKNLSASITACVDLQSRNLHFRQQILHYERRISEARAKTFITCTELFDSRKHREAVDEDIIQLNHEVRDVEDKVAKQNAVMNDLVRDKADCEALLTETEAATLSKQVESKFLWEEKSAVELEESRTQSELSTVQNHIRDKCESLACVTLMSGNERLLQHSFRALTRLSMVPDLMQKLAQNNLIIVILSGLEIYPKNVQIQIDGLRVLFQFVTSTGNIPSALLQRSVCAVSSALLLLRSTAVVDYANDVNLDAVESFVHLTTIAGAEDHLLRPIYDSLRSMHKQNSLRKNKSITKPAEDDERTFVQDL
;
A
#
# COMPACT_ATOMS: atom_id res chain seq x y z
N MET A 1 124.39 -68.47 -83.86
CA MET A 1 124.48 -69.65 -82.96
C MET A 1 125.50 -69.41 -81.85
N SER A 2 126.79 -69.21 -82.15
CA SER A 2 127.83 -68.83 -81.16
C SER A 2 127.44 -67.60 -80.31
N VAL A 3 126.86 -66.57 -80.93
CA VAL A 3 126.40 -65.34 -80.25
C VAL A 3 125.31 -65.60 -79.19
N PHE A 4 124.41 -66.56 -79.42
CA PHE A 4 123.31 -66.88 -78.49
C PHE A 4 123.79 -67.66 -77.26
N LEU A 5 124.80 -68.51 -77.44
CA LEU A 5 125.45 -69.27 -76.36
C LEU A 5 126.30 -68.36 -75.48
N VAL A 6 127.05 -67.41 -76.08
CA VAL A 6 127.78 -66.36 -75.36
C VAL A 6 126.83 -65.48 -74.56
N ALA A 7 125.71 -65.05 -75.15
CA ALA A 7 124.68 -64.28 -74.45
C ALA A 7 124.00 -65.07 -73.31
N SER A 8 124.06 -66.41 -73.36
CA SER A 8 123.57 -67.30 -72.31
C SER A 8 124.67 -67.69 -71.30
N GLY A 9 125.87 -67.09 -71.38
CA GLY A 9 126.96 -67.24 -70.41
C GLY A 9 128.01 -68.32 -70.73
N ALA A 10 128.02 -68.89 -71.93
CA ALA A 10 129.01 -69.89 -72.32
C ALA A 10 130.35 -69.24 -72.76
N ASP A 11 131.46 -69.64 -72.15
CA ASP A 11 132.81 -69.20 -72.52
C ASP A 11 133.35 -70.01 -73.71
N VAL A 12 133.55 -69.33 -74.84
CA VAL A 12 133.90 -69.95 -76.13
C VAL A 12 135.40 -70.20 -76.29
N ASN A 13 136.23 -69.65 -75.41
CA ASN A 13 137.70 -69.71 -75.51
C ASN A 13 138.31 -70.85 -74.69
N LEU A 14 137.49 -71.62 -73.97
CA LEU A 14 137.94 -72.65 -73.06
C LEU A 14 138.27 -73.94 -73.83
N LEU A 15 139.53 -74.11 -74.24
CA LEU A 15 139.99 -75.25 -75.03
C LEU A 15 140.15 -76.53 -74.18
N ASP A 16 139.84 -77.67 -74.78
CA ASP A 16 140.21 -79.02 -74.28
C ASP A 16 141.76 -79.11 -74.18
N MET A 17 142.27 -79.97 -73.30
CA MET A 17 143.69 -80.37 -73.16
C MET A 17 144.37 -80.76 -74.49
N LYS A 18 143.60 -81.10 -75.53
CA LYS A 18 144.07 -81.35 -76.92
C LYS A 18 144.00 -80.12 -77.84
N GLY A 19 143.70 -78.94 -77.31
CA GLY A 19 143.61 -77.67 -78.05
C GLY A 19 142.31 -77.50 -78.86
N ASN A 20 141.33 -78.40 -78.71
CA ASN A 20 140.08 -78.31 -79.46
C ASN A 20 139.07 -77.39 -78.76
N PRO A 21 138.35 -76.52 -79.49
CA PRO A 21 137.26 -75.77 -78.91
C PRO A 21 136.13 -76.71 -78.50
N PRO A 22 135.42 -76.43 -77.38
CA PRO A 22 134.52 -77.37 -76.72
C PRO A 22 133.30 -77.74 -77.58
N PHE A 23 133.05 -77.00 -78.66
CA PHE A 23 131.94 -77.19 -79.58
C PHE A 23 132.22 -78.12 -80.76
N PHE A 24 133.46 -78.63 -80.92
CA PHE A 24 133.79 -79.48 -82.07
C PHE A 24 133.28 -80.93 -81.92
N GLY A 25 133.00 -81.38 -80.68
CA GLY A 25 132.62 -82.78 -80.39
C GLY A 25 131.18 -82.99 -79.93
N ALA A 26 130.43 -81.93 -79.62
CA ALA A 26 129.08 -82.05 -79.10
C ALA A 26 128.05 -82.15 -80.25
N PRO A 27 127.24 -83.21 -80.33
CA PRO A 27 126.32 -83.41 -81.44
C PRO A 27 125.18 -82.37 -81.38
N TRP A 28 124.93 -81.71 -82.52
CA TRP A 28 124.14 -80.47 -82.66
C TRP A 28 122.81 -80.42 -81.88
N HIS A 29 122.06 -81.53 -81.85
CA HIS A 29 120.79 -81.67 -81.14
C HIS A 29 120.87 -81.40 -79.62
N THR A 30 122.01 -81.71 -78.99
CA THR A 30 122.25 -81.52 -77.55
C THR A 30 122.47 -80.05 -77.19
N ILE A 31 122.97 -79.25 -78.14
CA ILE A 31 123.20 -77.81 -77.98
C ILE A 31 121.94 -77.01 -78.34
N LEU A 32 121.22 -77.43 -79.38
CA LEU A 32 120.04 -76.72 -79.87
C LEU A 32 118.88 -76.75 -78.86
N TYR A 33 118.69 -77.88 -78.17
CA TYR A 33 117.55 -78.12 -77.29
C TYR A 33 117.51 -77.16 -76.08
N PRO A 34 118.60 -76.97 -75.31
CA PRO A 34 118.63 -75.94 -74.25
C PRO A 34 118.48 -74.51 -74.77
N CYS A 35 119.06 -74.20 -75.94
CA CYS A 35 119.02 -72.85 -76.53
C CYS A 35 117.63 -72.43 -76.98
N LEU A 36 116.78 -73.38 -77.39
CA LEU A 36 115.40 -73.11 -77.79
C LEU A 36 114.42 -73.21 -76.62
N ILE A 37 114.67 -74.12 -75.68
CA ILE A 37 113.73 -74.38 -74.57
C ILE A 37 113.89 -73.36 -73.44
N ALA A 38 115.10 -72.89 -73.13
CA ALA A 38 115.26 -71.92 -72.06
C ALA A 38 114.51 -70.59 -72.32
N PRO A 39 114.55 -69.98 -73.53
CA PRO A 39 113.73 -68.81 -73.85
C PRO A 39 112.23 -69.11 -73.85
N ALA A 40 111.81 -70.28 -74.37
CA ALA A 40 110.41 -70.69 -74.36
C ALA A 40 109.88 -70.88 -72.93
N HIS A 41 110.68 -71.51 -72.06
CA HIS A 41 110.36 -71.72 -70.65
C HIS A 41 110.33 -70.39 -69.88
N LYS A 42 111.21 -69.43 -70.21
CA LYS A 42 111.18 -68.07 -69.65
C LYS A 42 109.93 -67.30 -70.08
N ASN A 43 109.51 -67.43 -71.33
CA ASN A 43 108.28 -66.80 -71.81
C ASN A 43 107.03 -67.44 -71.21
N LEU A 44 107.02 -68.78 -71.09
CA LEU A 44 105.96 -69.52 -70.43
C LEU A 44 105.87 -69.16 -68.94
N SER A 45 106.99 -69.10 -68.23
CA SER A 45 106.99 -68.70 -66.83
C SER A 45 106.49 -67.26 -66.67
N ALA A 46 106.95 -66.31 -67.48
CA ALA A 46 106.45 -64.93 -67.47
C ALA A 46 104.94 -64.84 -67.75
N SER A 47 104.43 -65.62 -68.71
CA SER A 47 102.99 -65.69 -69.01
C SER A 47 102.19 -66.31 -67.86
N ILE A 48 102.71 -67.35 -67.21
CA ILE A 48 102.07 -67.98 -66.04
C ILE A 48 102.01 -66.96 -64.90
N THR A 49 103.10 -66.25 -64.61
CA THR A 49 103.12 -65.20 -63.58
C THR A 49 102.12 -64.09 -63.88
N ALA A 50 102.04 -63.62 -65.14
CA ALA A 50 101.04 -62.63 -65.54
C ALA A 50 99.60 -63.14 -65.39
N CYS A 51 99.33 -64.40 -65.70
CA CYS A 51 98.01 -65.01 -65.46
C CYS A 51 97.67 -65.10 -63.97
N VAL A 52 98.63 -65.48 -63.11
CA VAL A 52 98.44 -65.52 -61.66
C VAL A 52 98.17 -64.12 -61.11
N ASP A 53 98.90 -63.10 -61.57
CA ASP A 53 98.67 -61.71 -61.19
C ASP A 53 97.29 -61.20 -61.65
N LEU A 54 96.84 -61.59 -62.84
CA LEU A 54 95.49 -61.25 -63.30
C LEU A 54 94.40 -61.99 -62.50
N GLN A 55 94.61 -63.26 -62.14
CA GLN A 55 93.68 -64.02 -61.32
C GLN A 55 93.57 -63.43 -59.91
N SER A 56 94.70 -63.05 -59.29
CA SER A 56 94.69 -62.42 -57.97
C SER A 56 94.00 -61.06 -57.98
N ARG A 57 94.24 -60.24 -59.01
CA ARG A 57 93.50 -58.97 -59.22
C ARG A 57 92.00 -59.19 -59.46
N ASN A 58 91.63 -60.16 -60.28
CA ASN A 58 90.21 -60.49 -60.51
C ASN A 58 89.51 -60.97 -59.24
N LEU A 59 90.20 -61.78 -58.42
CA LEU A 59 89.67 -62.21 -57.14
C LEU A 59 89.52 -61.03 -56.17
N HIS A 60 90.49 -60.12 -56.14
CA HIS A 60 90.39 -58.88 -55.36
C HIS A 60 89.22 -57.99 -55.81
N PHE A 61 89.06 -57.75 -57.11
CA PHE A 61 87.95 -56.97 -57.62
C PHE A 61 86.59 -57.63 -57.35
N ARG A 62 86.49 -58.97 -57.45
CA ARG A 62 85.26 -59.68 -57.06
C ARG A 62 84.93 -59.50 -55.58
N GLN A 63 85.92 -59.55 -54.69
CA GLN A 63 85.72 -59.28 -53.27
C GLN A 63 85.25 -57.84 -53.01
N GLN A 64 85.84 -56.86 -53.71
CA GLN A 64 85.41 -55.46 -53.64
C GLN A 64 83.97 -55.28 -54.14
N ILE A 65 83.61 -55.89 -55.28
CA ILE A 65 82.24 -55.84 -55.82
C ILE A 65 81.25 -56.40 -54.80
N LEU A 66 81.50 -57.58 -54.25
CA LEU A 66 80.64 -58.18 -53.22
C LEU A 66 80.52 -57.29 -51.98
N HIS A 67 81.62 -56.66 -51.57
CA HIS A 67 81.59 -55.70 -50.46
C HIS A 67 80.71 -54.48 -50.77
N TYR A 68 80.83 -53.90 -51.97
CA TYR A 68 80.00 -52.77 -52.38
C TYR A 68 78.53 -53.15 -52.58
N GLU A 69 78.24 -54.33 -53.14
CA GLU A 69 76.87 -54.85 -53.27
C GLU A 69 76.21 -54.99 -51.90
N ARG A 70 76.93 -55.51 -50.91
CA ARG A 70 76.45 -55.60 -49.53
C ARG A 70 76.19 -54.22 -48.92
N ARG A 71 77.10 -53.26 -49.12
CA ARG A 71 76.89 -51.88 -48.63
C ARG A 71 75.70 -51.21 -49.30
N ILE A 72 75.49 -51.45 -50.59
CA ILE A 72 74.35 -50.91 -51.34
C ILE A 72 73.04 -51.53 -50.82
N SER A 73 72.99 -52.84 -50.56
CA SER A 73 71.79 -53.48 -50.01
C SER A 73 71.47 -53.00 -48.60
N GLU A 74 72.48 -52.84 -47.73
CA GLU A 74 72.33 -52.27 -46.40
C GLU A 74 71.85 -50.81 -46.45
N ALA A 75 72.41 -50.00 -47.36
CA ALA A 75 71.96 -48.62 -47.55
C ALA A 75 70.51 -48.56 -48.02
N ARG A 76 70.11 -49.39 -48.99
CA ARG A 76 68.72 -49.47 -49.47
C ARG A 76 67.75 -49.88 -48.37
N ALA A 77 68.12 -50.85 -47.54
CA ALA A 77 67.30 -51.28 -46.41
C ALA A 77 67.11 -50.13 -45.40
N LYS A 78 68.18 -49.40 -45.07
CA LYS A 78 68.10 -48.21 -44.20
C LYS A 78 67.24 -47.12 -44.80
N THR A 79 67.41 -46.80 -46.08
CA THR A 79 66.60 -45.79 -46.76
C THR A 79 65.12 -46.17 -46.73
N PHE A 80 64.79 -47.45 -46.99
CA PHE A 80 63.42 -47.93 -46.91
C PHE A 80 62.81 -47.71 -45.52
N ILE A 81 63.50 -48.11 -44.45
CA ILE A 81 63.05 -47.91 -43.06
C ILE A 81 62.82 -46.42 -42.77
N THR A 82 63.76 -45.55 -43.13
CA THR A 82 63.60 -44.11 -42.90
C THR A 82 62.43 -43.53 -43.71
N CYS A 83 62.19 -44.00 -44.93
CA CYS A 83 61.06 -43.56 -45.74
C CYS A 83 59.73 -44.01 -45.12
N THR A 84 59.65 -45.23 -44.58
CA THR A 84 58.45 -45.71 -43.88
C THR A 84 58.19 -44.91 -42.60
N GLU A 85 59.21 -44.63 -41.79
CA GLU A 85 59.07 -43.82 -40.59
C GLU A 85 58.63 -42.38 -40.90
N LEU A 86 59.17 -41.78 -41.97
CA LEU A 86 58.76 -40.46 -42.45
C LEU A 86 57.32 -40.45 -42.95
N PHE A 87 56.89 -41.51 -43.64
CA PHE A 87 55.52 -41.66 -44.12
C PHE A 87 54.54 -41.77 -42.94
N ASP A 88 54.83 -42.62 -41.95
CA ASP A 88 54.01 -42.77 -40.75
C ASP A 88 53.95 -41.47 -39.95
N SER A 89 55.08 -40.76 -39.82
CA SER A 89 55.16 -39.45 -39.17
C SER A 89 54.36 -38.37 -39.90
N ARG A 90 54.23 -38.47 -41.23
CA ARG A 90 53.41 -37.55 -42.02
C ARG A 90 51.92 -37.86 -41.83
N LYS A 91 51.54 -39.14 -41.90
CA LYS A 91 50.18 -39.59 -41.65
C LYS A 91 49.69 -39.23 -40.24
N HIS A 92 50.56 -39.38 -39.23
CA HIS A 92 50.24 -38.98 -37.87
C HIS A 92 50.03 -37.47 -37.75
N ARG A 93 50.86 -36.65 -38.42
CA ARG A 93 50.66 -35.20 -38.46
C ARG A 93 49.34 -34.81 -39.11
N GLU A 94 48.99 -35.43 -40.25
CA GLU A 94 47.72 -35.18 -40.93
C GLU A 94 46.52 -35.51 -40.02
N ALA A 95 46.57 -36.63 -39.28
CA ALA A 95 45.52 -36.97 -38.31
C ALA A 95 45.44 -35.96 -37.14
N VAL A 96 46.58 -35.51 -36.61
CA VAL A 96 46.61 -34.50 -35.55
C VAL A 96 46.07 -33.15 -36.04
N ASP A 97 46.37 -32.76 -37.28
CA ASP A 97 45.84 -31.53 -37.87
C ASP A 97 44.31 -31.58 -38.02
N GLU A 98 43.76 -32.74 -38.41
CA GLU A 98 42.30 -32.97 -38.44
C GLU A 98 41.68 -32.85 -37.03
N ASP A 99 42.28 -33.47 -36.01
CA ASP A 99 41.84 -33.36 -34.62
C ASP A 99 41.88 -31.91 -34.12
N ILE A 100 42.93 -31.16 -34.45
CA ILE A 100 43.06 -29.73 -34.11
C ILE A 100 41.95 -28.92 -34.76
N ILE A 101 41.63 -29.17 -36.03
CA ILE A 101 40.53 -28.48 -36.73
C ILE A 101 39.20 -28.78 -36.04
N GLN A 102 38.94 -30.05 -35.71
CA GLN A 102 37.72 -30.44 -35.01
C GLN A 102 37.62 -29.77 -33.63
N LEU A 103 38.67 -29.84 -32.81
CA LEU A 103 38.70 -29.20 -31.49
C LEU A 103 38.50 -27.69 -31.58
N ASN A 104 39.07 -27.03 -32.58
CA ASN A 104 38.84 -25.59 -32.79
C ASN A 104 37.37 -25.27 -33.11
N HIS A 105 36.68 -26.15 -33.86
CA HIS A 105 35.24 -26.01 -34.09
C HIS A 105 34.44 -26.20 -32.79
N GLU A 106 34.76 -27.24 -32.01
CA GLU A 106 34.11 -27.49 -30.71
C GLU A 106 34.32 -26.33 -29.72
N VAL A 107 35.53 -25.77 -29.66
CA VAL A 107 35.83 -24.59 -28.84
C VAL A 107 34.97 -23.40 -29.26
N ARG A 108 34.87 -23.09 -30.55
CA ARG A 108 34.01 -22.00 -31.04
C ARG A 108 32.54 -22.22 -30.70
N ASP A 109 32.03 -23.45 -30.87
CA ASP A 109 30.65 -23.78 -30.51
C ASP A 109 30.38 -23.59 -29.01
N VAL A 110 31.35 -23.90 -28.17
CA VAL A 110 31.27 -23.68 -26.71
C VAL A 110 31.36 -22.19 -26.39
N GLU A 111 32.27 -21.43 -27.01
CA GLU A 111 32.38 -19.98 -26.86
C GLU A 111 31.06 -19.28 -27.23
N ASP A 112 30.42 -19.67 -28.32
CA ASP A 112 29.12 -19.15 -28.75
C ASP A 112 28.01 -19.47 -27.74
N LYS A 113 28.01 -20.68 -27.16
CA LYS A 113 27.07 -21.07 -26.10
C LYS A 113 27.28 -20.23 -24.84
N VAL A 114 28.53 -20.03 -24.43
CA VAL A 114 28.89 -19.19 -23.27
C VAL A 114 28.47 -17.73 -23.52
N ALA A 115 28.71 -17.19 -24.72
CA ALA A 115 28.28 -15.85 -25.08
C ALA A 115 26.76 -15.68 -24.99
N LYS A 116 25.99 -16.66 -25.51
CA LYS A 116 24.52 -16.67 -25.39
C LYS A 116 24.05 -16.75 -23.94
N GLN A 117 24.67 -17.61 -23.12
CA GLN A 117 24.35 -17.72 -21.70
C GLN A 117 24.67 -16.44 -20.92
N ASN A 118 25.79 -15.78 -21.22
CA ASN A 118 26.14 -14.50 -20.63
C ASN A 118 25.16 -13.39 -21.01
N ALA A 119 24.67 -13.38 -22.26
CA ALA A 119 23.62 -12.45 -22.68
C ALA A 119 22.33 -12.65 -21.87
N VAL A 120 21.86 -13.90 -21.75
CA VAL A 120 20.68 -14.24 -20.93
C VAL A 120 20.89 -13.87 -19.46
N MET A 121 22.08 -14.11 -18.89
CA MET A 121 22.40 -13.73 -17.52
C MET A 121 22.32 -12.21 -17.33
N ASN A 122 22.85 -11.43 -18.27
CA ASN A 122 22.79 -9.97 -18.21
C ASN A 122 21.36 -9.45 -18.30
N ASP A 123 20.52 -10.07 -19.12
CA ASP A 123 19.09 -9.73 -19.20
C ASP A 123 18.37 -10.04 -17.88
N LEU A 124 18.62 -11.21 -17.28
CA LEU A 124 18.08 -11.56 -15.95
C LEU A 124 18.56 -10.61 -14.85
N VAL A 125 19.80 -10.13 -14.91
CA VAL A 125 20.32 -9.13 -13.97
C VAL A 125 19.61 -7.78 -14.14
N ARG A 126 19.30 -7.38 -15.38
CA ARG A 126 18.51 -6.18 -15.66
C ARG A 126 17.09 -6.34 -15.14
N ASP A 127 16.41 -7.44 -15.45
CA ASP A 127 15.05 -7.73 -14.97
C ASP A 127 14.98 -7.73 -13.44
N LYS A 128 15.99 -8.29 -12.78
CA LYS A 128 16.11 -8.25 -11.31
C LYS A 128 16.18 -6.81 -10.80
N ALA A 129 17.00 -5.95 -11.41
CA ALA A 129 17.12 -4.55 -11.01
C ALA A 129 15.79 -3.79 -11.20
N ASP A 130 15.05 -4.08 -12.28
CA ASP A 130 13.73 -3.51 -12.53
C ASP A 130 12.71 -3.98 -11.49
N CYS A 131 12.71 -5.27 -11.13
CA CYS A 131 11.87 -5.79 -10.05
C CYS A 131 12.21 -5.17 -8.69
N GLU A 132 13.49 -4.99 -8.35
CA GLU A 132 13.93 -4.32 -7.13
C GLU A 132 13.47 -2.86 -7.09
N ALA A 133 13.56 -2.14 -8.22
CA ALA A 133 13.03 -0.77 -8.32
C ALA A 133 11.52 -0.72 -8.08
N LEU A 134 10.74 -1.60 -8.74
CA LEU A 134 9.30 -1.69 -8.53
C LEU A 134 8.93 -2.04 -7.08
N LEU A 135 9.69 -2.92 -6.42
CA LEU A 135 9.48 -3.22 -5.01
C LEU A 135 9.64 -1.95 -4.16
N THR A 136 10.72 -1.18 -4.35
CA THR A 136 10.91 0.06 -3.59
C THR A 136 9.81 1.10 -3.84
N GLU A 137 9.29 1.20 -5.08
CA GLU A 137 8.15 2.06 -5.40
C GLU A 137 6.86 1.58 -4.71
N THR A 138 6.60 0.26 -4.71
CA THR A 138 5.43 -0.31 -4.03
C THR A 138 5.51 -0.17 -2.51
N GLU A 139 6.69 -0.29 -1.92
CA GLU A 139 6.93 -0.02 -0.50
C GLU A 139 6.64 1.44 -0.16
N ALA A 140 7.11 2.39 -0.96
CA ALA A 140 6.80 3.81 -0.77
C ALA A 140 5.30 4.11 -0.90
N ALA A 141 4.63 3.51 -1.90
CA ALA A 141 3.20 3.69 -2.11
C ALA A 141 2.35 3.08 -0.98
N THR A 142 2.74 1.92 -0.45
CA THR A 142 2.05 1.28 0.67
C THR A 142 2.21 2.06 1.97
N LEU A 143 3.41 2.59 2.25
CA LEU A 143 3.63 3.48 3.39
C LEU A 143 2.79 4.77 3.27
N SER A 144 2.74 5.38 2.08
CA SER A 144 1.90 6.56 1.82
C SER A 144 0.42 6.29 2.09
N LYS A 145 -0.12 5.18 1.55
CA LYS A 145 -1.51 4.77 1.83
C LYS A 145 -1.77 4.43 3.30
N GLN A 146 -0.77 3.89 4.00
CA GLN A 146 -0.91 3.61 5.43
C GLN A 146 -1.00 4.91 6.24
N VAL A 147 -0.24 5.95 5.86
CA VAL A 147 -0.35 7.29 6.47
C VAL A 147 -1.71 7.91 6.19
N GLU A 148 -2.17 7.87 4.94
CA GLU A 148 -3.50 8.36 4.56
C GLU A 148 -4.62 7.64 5.34
N SER A 149 -4.54 6.31 5.45
CA SER A 149 -5.50 5.52 6.22
C SER A 149 -5.51 5.89 7.71
N LYS A 150 -4.34 6.15 8.31
CA LYS A 150 -4.26 6.63 9.71
C LYS A 150 -4.93 7.98 9.86
N PHE A 151 -4.68 8.92 8.95
CA PHE A 151 -5.32 10.24 8.96
C PHE A 151 -6.85 10.12 8.84
N LEU A 152 -7.35 9.30 7.93
CA LEU A 152 -8.80 9.06 7.78
C LEU A 152 -9.42 8.39 9.02
N TRP A 153 -8.68 7.51 9.71
CA TRP A 153 -9.12 6.93 10.97
C TRP A 153 -9.21 7.97 12.10
N GLU A 154 -8.22 8.86 12.19
CA GLU A 154 -8.24 9.98 13.14
C GLU A 154 -9.42 10.92 12.86
N GLU A 155 -9.62 11.31 11.60
CA GLU A 155 -10.76 12.15 11.18
C GLU A 155 -12.10 11.47 11.48
N LYS A 156 -12.24 10.19 11.14
CA LYS A 156 -13.44 9.41 11.46
C LYS A 156 -13.70 9.36 12.96
N SER A 157 -12.67 9.14 13.78
CA SER A 157 -12.83 9.09 15.23
C SER A 157 -13.26 10.45 15.82
N ALA A 158 -12.79 11.56 15.24
CA ALA A 158 -13.21 12.90 15.63
C ALA A 158 -14.69 13.14 15.29
N VAL A 159 -15.13 12.72 14.09
CA VAL A 159 -16.53 12.81 13.67
C VAL A 159 -17.43 11.94 14.55
N GLU A 160 -17.05 10.70 14.86
CA GLU A 160 -17.82 9.83 15.77
C GLU A 160 -17.96 10.44 17.17
N LEU A 161 -16.93 11.15 17.64
CA LEU A 161 -16.98 11.86 18.92
C LEU A 161 -17.95 13.05 18.87
N GLU A 162 -17.95 13.84 17.78
CA GLU A 162 -18.93 14.92 17.58
C GLU A 162 -20.36 14.39 17.44
N GLU A 163 -20.56 13.28 16.72
CA GLU A 163 -21.86 12.60 16.61
C GLU A 163 -22.35 12.13 17.98
N SER A 164 -21.50 11.49 18.78
CA SER A 164 -21.86 11.07 20.13
C SER A 164 -22.26 12.24 21.05
N ARG A 165 -21.57 13.38 20.91
CA ARG A 165 -21.86 14.60 21.66
C ARG A 165 -23.20 15.19 21.25
N THR A 166 -23.45 15.35 19.96
CA THR A 166 -24.71 15.89 19.44
C THR A 166 -25.89 14.98 19.80
N GLN A 167 -25.70 13.66 19.76
CA GLN A 167 -26.73 12.69 20.18
C GLN A 167 -27.03 12.79 21.68
N SER A 168 -26.00 12.99 22.52
CA SER A 168 -26.18 13.25 23.95
C SER A 168 -26.99 14.53 24.18
N GLU A 169 -26.60 15.64 23.53
CA GLU A 169 -27.32 16.92 23.60
C GLU A 169 -28.79 16.76 23.17
N LEU A 170 -29.05 16.05 22.07
CA LEU A 170 -30.40 15.76 21.59
C LEU A 170 -31.22 14.96 22.61
N SER A 171 -30.62 13.95 23.25
CA SER A 171 -31.30 13.16 24.28
C SER A 171 -31.72 14.01 25.49
N THR A 172 -30.90 14.98 25.90
CA THR A 172 -31.25 15.90 27.00
C THR A 172 -32.44 16.79 26.64
N VAL A 173 -32.47 17.30 25.40
CA VAL A 173 -33.58 18.11 24.91
C VAL A 173 -34.87 17.29 24.84
N GLN A 174 -34.80 16.05 24.34
CA GLN A 174 -35.96 15.15 24.27
C GLN A 174 -36.52 14.80 25.65
N ASN A 175 -35.65 14.52 26.63
CA ASN A 175 -36.08 14.26 28.01
C ASN A 175 -36.75 15.51 28.61
N HIS A 176 -36.18 16.69 28.40
CA HIS A 176 -36.76 17.94 28.90
C HIS A 176 -38.12 18.27 28.27
N ILE A 177 -38.35 17.92 27.00
CA ILE A 177 -39.66 18.05 26.35
C ILE A 177 -40.66 17.06 26.98
N ARG A 178 -40.25 15.81 27.19
CA ARG A 178 -41.09 14.76 27.78
C ARG A 178 -41.55 15.13 29.19
N ASP A 179 -40.64 15.54 30.07
CA ASP A 179 -40.93 15.94 31.45
C ASP A 179 -41.95 17.10 31.50
N LYS A 180 -41.87 18.02 30.54
CA LYS A 180 -42.82 19.14 30.41
C LYS A 180 -44.21 18.68 29.97
N CYS A 181 -44.30 17.78 28.99
CA CYS A 181 -45.58 17.24 28.54
C CYS A 181 -46.26 16.41 29.63
N GLU A 182 -45.52 15.60 30.38
CA GLU A 182 -46.04 14.81 31.50
C GLU A 182 -46.51 15.69 32.66
N SER A 183 -45.77 16.75 32.99
CA SER A 183 -46.18 17.73 34.00
C SER A 183 -47.51 18.42 33.65
N LEU A 184 -47.75 18.70 32.37
CA LEU A 184 -49.00 19.29 31.90
C LEU A 184 -50.17 18.29 31.85
N ALA A 185 -49.90 17.03 31.49
CA ALA A 185 -50.89 15.96 31.53
C ALA A 185 -51.38 15.66 32.96
N CYS A 186 -50.51 15.78 33.97
CA CYS A 186 -50.91 15.65 35.37
C CYS A 186 -51.88 16.76 35.82
N VAL A 187 -51.76 17.99 35.31
CA VAL A 187 -52.67 19.10 35.64
C VAL A 187 -54.06 18.89 35.03
N THR A 188 -54.15 18.29 33.83
CA THR A 188 -55.44 18.06 33.16
C THR A 188 -56.22 16.88 33.76
N LEU A 189 -55.54 15.84 34.23
CA LEU A 189 -56.16 14.65 34.83
C LEU A 189 -56.69 14.86 36.27
N MET A 190 -56.27 15.90 36.99
CA MET A 190 -56.63 16.11 38.40
C MET A 190 -57.78 17.11 38.64
N SER A 191 -58.57 17.42 37.62
CA SER A 191 -59.74 18.33 37.67
C SER A 191 -60.88 17.90 38.62
N GLY A 192 -60.83 16.68 39.18
CA GLY A 192 -61.83 16.14 40.11
C GLY A 192 -61.60 16.40 41.60
N ASN A 193 -60.50 17.05 42.02
CA ASN A 193 -60.22 17.32 43.44
C ASN A 193 -60.14 18.83 43.73
N GLU A 194 -61.17 19.35 44.41
CA GLU A 194 -61.35 20.78 44.70
C GLU A 194 -60.16 21.43 45.42
N ARG A 195 -59.58 20.74 46.42
CA ARG A 195 -58.46 21.31 47.22
C ARG A 195 -57.16 21.38 46.41
N LEU A 196 -56.88 20.33 45.63
CA LEU A 196 -55.69 20.30 44.79
C LEU A 196 -55.81 21.32 43.66
N LEU A 197 -56.99 21.42 43.03
CA LEU A 197 -57.25 22.41 42.00
C LEU A 197 -57.06 23.84 42.52
N GLN A 198 -57.50 24.13 43.74
CA GLN A 198 -57.24 25.42 44.41
C GLN A 198 -55.73 25.69 44.57
N HIS A 199 -54.93 24.72 45.01
CA HIS A 199 -53.48 24.86 45.10
C HIS A 199 -52.80 25.02 43.74
N SER A 200 -53.28 24.29 42.73
CA SER A 200 -52.81 24.39 41.35
C SER A 200 -53.09 25.75 40.73
N PHE A 201 -54.30 26.30 40.90
CA PHE A 201 -54.62 27.66 40.46
C PHE A 201 -53.77 28.71 41.18
N ARG A 202 -53.55 28.57 42.49
CA ARG A 202 -52.68 29.46 43.25
C ARG A 202 -51.22 29.42 42.79
N ALA A 203 -50.71 28.22 42.44
CA ALA A 203 -49.38 28.06 41.87
C ALA A 203 -49.30 28.64 40.46
N LEU A 204 -50.33 28.44 39.64
CA LEU A 204 -50.45 29.04 38.31
C LEU A 204 -50.46 30.57 38.35
N THR A 205 -51.13 31.19 39.33
CA THR A 205 -51.09 32.66 39.54
C THR A 205 -49.68 33.17 39.80
N ARG A 206 -48.83 32.39 40.48
CA ARG A 206 -47.42 32.76 40.70
C ARG A 206 -46.58 32.57 39.44
N LEU A 207 -46.80 31.46 38.73
CA LEU A 207 -46.09 31.16 37.49
C LEU A 207 -46.47 32.13 36.36
N SER A 208 -47.70 32.65 36.37
CA SER A 208 -48.20 33.60 35.37
C SER A 208 -47.59 35.00 35.46
N MET A 209 -46.81 35.28 36.50
CA MET A 209 -46.07 36.54 36.62
C MET A 209 -44.80 36.56 35.78
N VAL A 210 -44.35 35.41 35.24
CA VAL A 210 -43.15 35.31 34.40
C VAL A 210 -43.54 35.28 32.92
N PRO A 211 -43.13 36.25 32.08
CA PRO A 211 -43.60 36.39 30.70
C PRO A 211 -43.23 35.21 29.79
N ASP A 212 -42.01 34.66 29.92
CA ASP A 212 -41.56 33.49 29.12
C ASP A 212 -42.35 32.21 29.41
N LEU A 213 -42.79 32.05 30.66
CA LEU A 213 -43.62 30.90 31.06
C LEU A 213 -45.06 31.09 30.58
N MET A 214 -45.56 32.33 30.52
CA MET A 214 -46.88 32.64 29.99
C MET A 214 -47.04 32.30 28.51
N GLN A 215 -46.03 32.58 27.68
CA GLN A 215 -46.06 32.21 26.26
C GLN A 215 -46.06 30.69 26.06
N LYS A 216 -45.29 29.96 26.86
CA LYS A 216 -45.26 28.48 26.83
C LYS A 216 -46.54 27.86 27.36
N LEU A 217 -47.18 28.46 28.36
CA LEU A 217 -48.49 28.03 28.85
C LEU A 217 -49.60 28.31 27.83
N ALA A 218 -49.51 29.41 27.06
CA ALA A 218 -50.41 29.71 25.95
C ALA A 218 -50.42 28.60 24.89
N GLN A 219 -49.23 28.10 24.52
CA GLN A 219 -49.07 27.02 23.54
C GLN A 219 -49.61 25.68 24.02
N ASN A 220 -49.76 25.49 25.33
CA ASN A 220 -50.20 24.24 25.97
C ASN A 220 -51.67 24.26 26.40
N ASN A 221 -52.52 25.03 25.70
CA ASN A 221 -53.97 25.07 25.94
C ASN A 221 -54.39 25.43 27.37
N LEU A 222 -53.58 26.23 28.08
CA LEU A 222 -53.88 26.67 29.46
C LEU A 222 -55.28 27.29 29.57
N ILE A 223 -55.74 28.03 28.55
CA ILE A 223 -57.08 28.62 28.50
C ILE A 223 -58.16 27.55 28.68
N ILE A 224 -58.02 26.40 28.03
CA ILE A 224 -59.01 25.30 28.12
C ILE A 224 -59.06 24.74 29.54
N VAL A 225 -57.90 24.58 30.18
CA VAL A 225 -57.78 24.08 31.56
C VAL A 225 -58.37 25.06 32.56
N ILE A 226 -58.11 26.36 32.40
CA ILE A 226 -58.67 27.41 33.26
C ILE A 226 -60.19 27.45 33.11
N LEU A 227 -60.71 27.51 31.88
CA LEU A 227 -62.14 27.55 31.63
C LEU A 227 -62.86 26.31 32.17
N SER A 228 -62.27 25.13 31.98
CA SER A 228 -62.82 23.89 32.54
C SER A 228 -62.80 23.90 34.08
N GLY A 229 -61.75 24.42 34.71
CA GLY A 229 -61.70 24.56 36.17
C GLY A 229 -62.72 25.55 36.75
N LEU A 230 -62.96 26.67 36.07
CA LEU A 230 -63.97 27.66 36.45
C LEU A 230 -65.40 27.12 36.31
N GLU A 231 -65.65 26.27 35.31
CA GLU A 231 -66.97 25.65 35.08
C GLU A 231 -67.27 24.50 36.05
N ILE A 232 -66.28 23.69 36.44
CA ILE A 232 -66.51 22.51 37.30
C ILE A 232 -66.82 22.91 38.75
N TYR A 233 -66.18 23.96 39.29
CA TYR A 233 -66.40 24.42 40.67
C TYR A 233 -66.87 25.88 40.74
N PRO A 234 -68.12 26.18 40.31
CA PRO A 234 -68.63 27.55 40.28
C PRO A 234 -68.81 28.16 41.67
N LYS A 235 -68.99 27.33 42.71
CA LYS A 235 -69.23 27.80 44.08
C LYS A 235 -67.96 28.10 44.88
N ASN A 236 -66.79 27.65 44.44
CA ASN A 236 -65.55 27.86 45.18
C ASN A 236 -64.93 29.22 44.84
N VAL A 237 -65.09 30.16 45.77
CA VAL A 237 -64.65 31.55 45.64
C VAL A 237 -63.16 31.68 45.32
N GLN A 238 -62.29 30.83 45.88
CA GLN A 238 -60.84 30.96 45.70
C GLN A 238 -60.38 30.49 44.31
N ILE A 239 -60.97 29.41 43.79
CA ILE A 239 -60.72 28.94 42.41
C ILE A 239 -61.19 29.99 41.41
N GLN A 240 -62.33 30.63 41.66
CA GLN A 240 -62.85 31.69 40.80
C GLN A 240 -61.94 32.92 40.79
N ILE A 241 -61.43 33.36 41.96
CA ILE A 241 -60.50 34.50 42.04
C ILE A 241 -59.17 34.19 41.33
N ASP A 242 -58.51 33.08 41.69
CA ASP A 242 -57.20 32.76 41.15
C ASP A 242 -57.28 32.39 39.66
N GLY A 243 -58.34 31.68 39.23
CA GLY A 243 -58.60 31.39 37.82
C GLY A 243 -58.88 32.64 36.99
N LEU A 244 -59.64 33.60 37.52
CA LEU A 244 -59.84 34.90 36.88
C LEU A 244 -58.55 35.72 36.79
N ARG A 245 -57.73 35.73 37.85
CA ARG A 245 -56.42 36.41 37.85
C ARG A 245 -55.50 35.88 36.77
N VAL A 246 -55.37 34.56 36.65
CA VAL A 246 -54.53 33.94 35.61
C VAL A 246 -55.08 34.27 34.22
N LEU A 247 -56.41 34.21 34.05
CA LEU A 247 -57.06 34.52 32.77
C LEU A 247 -56.88 35.99 32.36
N PHE A 248 -57.00 36.93 33.31
CA PHE A 248 -56.79 38.35 33.02
C PHE A 248 -55.32 38.68 32.80
N GLN A 249 -54.40 38.07 33.54
CA GLN A 249 -52.96 38.21 33.31
C GLN A 249 -52.53 37.62 31.95
N PHE A 250 -53.18 36.54 31.52
CA PHE A 250 -53.00 35.99 30.19
C PHE A 250 -53.40 36.99 29.09
N VAL A 251 -54.54 37.64 29.28
CA VAL A 251 -55.11 38.58 28.32
C VAL A 251 -54.28 39.85 28.24
N THR A 252 -53.77 40.36 29.36
CA THR A 252 -52.88 41.54 29.37
C THR A 252 -51.50 41.26 28.77
N SER A 253 -50.96 40.05 28.93
CA SER A 253 -49.62 39.69 28.44
C SER A 253 -49.57 39.24 26.99
N THR A 254 -50.57 38.48 26.53
CA THR A 254 -50.60 37.90 25.17
C THR A 254 -51.48 38.66 24.20
N GLY A 255 -52.41 39.49 24.70
CA GLY A 255 -53.28 40.35 23.88
C GLY A 255 -54.26 39.61 22.97
N ASN A 256 -54.42 38.28 23.10
CA ASN A 256 -55.26 37.49 22.20
C ASN A 256 -55.92 36.30 22.93
N ILE A 257 -57.22 36.09 22.68
CA ILE A 257 -57.94 34.88 23.09
C ILE A 257 -58.37 34.17 21.80
N PRO A 258 -58.08 32.87 21.63
CA PRO A 258 -58.55 32.11 20.46
C PRO A 258 -60.06 32.28 20.27
N SER A 259 -60.48 32.66 19.06
CA SER A 259 -61.88 32.98 18.74
C SER A 259 -62.86 31.84 19.09
N ALA A 260 -62.42 30.58 18.97
CA ALA A 260 -63.19 29.40 19.35
C ALA A 260 -63.52 29.30 20.85
N LEU A 261 -62.73 29.95 21.72
CA LEU A 261 -62.91 29.93 23.18
C LEU A 261 -63.48 31.24 23.73
N LEU A 262 -63.72 32.25 22.88
CA LEU A 262 -64.14 33.60 23.27
C LEU A 262 -65.52 33.60 23.92
N GLN A 263 -66.50 32.90 23.34
CA GLN A 263 -67.85 32.86 23.92
C GLN A 263 -67.86 32.09 25.25
N ARG A 264 -67.10 30.99 25.33
CA ARG A 264 -66.95 30.19 26.55
C ARG A 264 -66.26 30.98 27.67
N SER A 265 -65.24 31.77 27.33
CA SER A 265 -64.55 32.62 28.31
C SER A 265 -65.43 33.75 28.82
N VAL A 266 -66.21 34.41 27.96
CA VAL A 266 -67.16 35.45 28.41
C VAL A 266 -68.25 34.87 29.32
N CYS A 267 -68.77 33.67 29.03
CA CYS A 267 -69.75 32.99 29.87
C CYS A 267 -69.15 32.56 31.23
N ALA A 268 -67.96 31.96 31.23
CA ALA A 268 -67.29 31.54 32.47
C ALA A 268 -66.95 32.76 33.34
N VAL A 269 -66.36 33.81 32.74
CA VAL A 269 -66.02 35.06 33.44
C VAL A 269 -67.27 35.73 33.98
N SER A 270 -68.33 35.90 33.19
CA SER A 270 -69.57 36.53 33.68
C SER A 270 -70.17 35.78 34.87
N SER A 271 -70.17 34.44 34.84
CA SER A 271 -70.64 33.62 35.96
C SER A 271 -69.78 33.75 37.23
N ALA A 272 -68.46 33.77 37.06
CA ALA A 272 -67.47 33.92 38.13
C ALA A 272 -67.60 35.30 38.82
N LEU A 273 -67.68 36.36 38.00
CA LEU A 273 -67.82 37.75 38.45
C LEU A 273 -69.15 37.98 39.19
N LEU A 274 -70.26 37.37 38.72
CA LEU A 274 -71.55 37.41 39.40
C LEU A 274 -71.51 36.72 40.78
N LEU A 275 -70.85 35.56 40.87
CA LEU A 275 -70.70 34.87 42.15
C LEU A 275 -69.90 35.69 43.14
N LEU A 276 -68.76 36.24 42.72
CA LEU A 276 -67.91 37.08 43.57
C LEU A 276 -68.63 38.34 44.02
N ARG A 277 -69.48 38.93 43.18
CA ARG A 277 -70.36 40.05 43.55
C ARG A 277 -71.38 39.67 44.63
N SER A 278 -71.87 38.42 44.64
CA SER A 278 -72.86 37.94 45.60
C SER A 278 -72.26 37.59 46.98
N THR A 279 -70.96 37.31 47.04
CA THR A 279 -70.27 36.95 48.29
C THR A 279 -69.72 38.18 49.00
N ALA A 280 -70.25 38.52 50.18
CA ALA A 280 -69.85 39.69 50.95
C ALA A 280 -68.44 39.61 51.60
N VAL A 281 -67.76 38.47 51.47
CA VAL A 281 -66.53 38.13 52.21
C VAL A 281 -65.25 38.51 51.44
N VAL A 282 -65.32 38.81 50.15
CA VAL A 282 -64.15 39.09 49.31
C VAL A 282 -64.18 40.51 48.75
N ASP A 283 -63.04 41.20 48.86
CA ASP A 283 -62.81 42.53 48.29
C ASP A 283 -62.60 42.44 46.77
N TYR A 284 -63.71 42.27 46.07
CA TYR A 284 -63.76 42.03 44.64
C TYR A 284 -63.02 43.08 43.78
N ALA A 285 -62.87 44.32 44.26
CA ALA A 285 -62.19 45.41 43.55
C ALA A 285 -60.64 45.34 43.59
N ASN A 286 -60.05 44.79 44.65
CA ASN A 286 -58.58 44.67 44.78
C ASN A 286 -58.08 43.33 44.23
N ASP A 287 -58.88 42.28 44.38
CA ASP A 287 -58.42 40.93 44.08
C ASP A 287 -58.43 40.61 42.57
N VAL A 288 -59.30 41.22 41.77
CA VAL A 288 -59.48 40.88 40.34
C VAL A 288 -58.73 41.84 39.40
N ASN A 289 -58.10 42.89 39.93
CA ASN A 289 -57.32 43.92 39.23
C ASN A 289 -58.14 44.67 38.15
N LEU A 290 -58.68 45.84 38.52
CA LEU A 290 -59.68 46.59 37.76
C LEU A 290 -59.25 46.90 36.31
N ASP A 291 -57.99 47.25 36.11
CA ASP A 291 -57.40 47.57 34.79
C ASP A 291 -57.35 46.35 33.86
N ALA A 292 -57.19 45.15 34.42
CA ALA A 292 -57.12 43.92 33.65
C ALA A 292 -58.52 43.46 33.19
N VAL A 293 -59.56 43.75 33.98
CA VAL A 293 -60.96 43.53 33.60
C VAL A 293 -61.38 44.51 32.49
N GLU A 294 -60.99 45.78 32.58
CA GLU A 294 -61.23 46.75 31.51
C GLU A 294 -60.53 46.37 30.21
N SER A 295 -59.28 45.89 30.29
CA SER A 295 -58.52 45.37 29.16
C SER A 295 -59.18 44.15 28.52
N PHE A 296 -59.73 43.24 29.34
CA PHE A 296 -60.49 42.08 28.87
C PHE A 296 -61.77 42.50 28.14
N VAL A 297 -62.54 43.44 28.71
CA VAL A 297 -63.76 43.94 28.07
C VAL A 297 -63.45 44.60 26.72
N HIS A 298 -62.41 45.44 26.66
CA HIS A 298 -61.98 46.08 25.42
C HIS A 298 -61.54 45.08 24.34
N LEU A 299 -60.88 43.98 24.72
CA LEU A 299 -60.49 42.93 23.79
C LEU A 299 -61.69 42.09 23.31
N THR A 300 -62.66 41.82 24.19
CA THR A 300 -63.87 41.06 23.83
C THR A 300 -64.84 41.85 22.94
N THR A 301 -64.89 43.18 23.09
CA THR A 301 -65.67 44.05 22.18
C THR A 301 -65.01 44.17 20.81
N ILE A 302 -63.68 44.24 20.74
CA ILE A 302 -62.94 44.23 19.46
C ILE A 302 -63.07 42.86 18.75
N ALA A 303 -63.07 41.77 19.51
CA ALA A 303 -63.18 40.41 18.97
C ALA A 303 -64.61 39.98 18.58
N GLY A 304 -65.62 40.85 18.76
CA GLY A 304 -66.99 40.62 18.28
C GLY A 304 -67.90 39.79 19.20
N ALA A 305 -67.69 39.82 20.52
CA ALA A 305 -68.59 39.14 21.47
C ALA A 305 -70.00 39.77 21.50
N GLU A 306 -71.04 38.95 21.68
CA GLU A 306 -72.43 39.40 21.68
C GLU A 306 -72.72 40.29 22.92
N ASP A 307 -73.27 41.50 22.69
CA ASP A 307 -73.51 42.53 23.71
C ASP A 307 -74.31 42.06 24.95
N HIS A 308 -75.17 41.06 24.78
CA HIS A 308 -75.99 40.53 25.87
C HIS A 308 -75.17 39.74 26.90
N LEU A 309 -74.05 39.12 26.50
CA LEU A 309 -73.17 38.34 27.38
C LEU A 309 -72.19 39.23 28.16
N LEU A 310 -71.95 40.46 27.68
CA LEU A 310 -71.08 41.44 28.33
C LEU A 310 -71.80 42.24 29.43
N ARG A 311 -73.13 42.27 29.41
CA ARG A 311 -73.95 43.03 30.38
C ARG A 311 -73.66 42.72 31.86
N PRO A 312 -73.51 41.44 32.29
CA PRO A 312 -73.14 41.12 33.67
C PRO A 312 -71.73 41.57 34.05
N ILE A 313 -70.82 41.61 33.07
CA ILE A 313 -69.43 42.06 33.25
C ILE A 313 -69.42 43.59 33.41
N TYR A 314 -70.18 44.32 32.59
CA TYR A 314 -70.37 45.78 32.73
C TYR A 314 -71.00 46.16 34.07
N ASP A 315 -72.02 45.42 34.52
CA ASP A 315 -72.64 45.68 35.82
C ASP A 315 -71.69 45.40 37.00
N SER A 316 -70.80 44.42 36.85
CA SER A 316 -69.76 44.09 37.83
C SER A 316 -68.64 45.13 37.83
N LEU A 317 -68.21 45.61 36.66
CA LEU A 317 -67.27 46.75 36.51
C LEU A 317 -67.83 48.03 37.15
N ARG A 318 -69.10 48.35 36.90
CA ARG A 318 -69.77 49.52 37.50
C ARG A 318 -69.85 49.41 39.02
N SER A 319 -70.06 48.21 39.53
CA SER A 319 -70.07 47.93 40.97
C SER A 319 -68.67 48.07 41.57
N MET A 320 -67.62 47.57 40.90
CA MET A 320 -66.23 47.75 41.32
C MET A 320 -65.81 49.22 41.31
N HIS A 321 -66.13 49.98 40.26
CA HIS A 321 -65.89 51.43 40.19
C HIS A 321 -66.56 52.18 41.33
N LYS A 322 -67.82 51.83 41.66
CA LYS A 322 -68.54 52.42 42.79
C LYS A 322 -67.88 52.07 44.13
N GLN A 323 -67.43 50.83 44.33
CA GLN A 323 -66.71 50.43 45.54
C GLN A 323 -65.34 51.12 45.67
N ASN A 324 -64.58 51.24 44.57
CA ASN A 324 -63.28 51.92 44.57
C ASN A 324 -63.42 53.44 44.81
N SER A 325 -64.47 54.07 44.24
CA SER A 325 -64.82 55.47 44.50
C SER A 325 -65.25 55.72 45.95
N LEU A 326 -66.06 54.83 46.54
CA LEU A 326 -66.45 54.89 47.95
C LEU A 326 -65.25 54.72 48.90
N ARG A 327 -64.22 53.96 48.50
CA ARG A 327 -62.96 53.84 49.25
C ARG A 327 -62.08 55.08 49.16
N LYS A 328 -61.86 55.63 47.95
CA LYS A 328 -61.15 56.90 47.77
C LYS A 328 -61.78 58.04 48.57
N ASN A 329 -63.10 58.03 48.73
CA ASN A 329 -63.82 59.02 49.54
C ASN A 329 -63.79 58.73 51.06
N LYS A 330 -63.65 57.45 51.49
CA LYS A 330 -63.46 57.09 52.92
C LYS A 330 -62.03 57.33 53.42
N SER A 331 -61.02 57.32 52.54
CA SER A 331 -59.63 57.68 52.91
C SER A 331 -59.41 59.20 53.06
N ILE A 332 -60.37 60.04 52.66
CA ILE A 332 -60.28 61.52 52.73
C ILE A 332 -60.95 62.07 54.01
N THR A 333 -61.66 61.24 54.78
CA THR A 333 -62.29 61.64 56.06
C THR A 333 -61.82 60.80 57.24
N LYS A 334 -60.53 60.91 57.56
CA LYS A 334 -60.00 60.74 58.93
C LYS A 334 -59.02 61.89 59.18
N PRO A 335 -59.22 62.74 60.20
CA PRO A 335 -58.21 63.72 60.60
C PRO A 335 -57.02 63.00 61.24
N ALA A 336 -55.85 63.59 61.04
CA ALA A 336 -54.56 63.18 61.57
C ALA A 336 -54.56 63.12 63.10
N GLU A 337 -54.11 62.00 63.66
CA GLU A 337 -53.42 61.96 64.95
C GLU A 337 -52.18 61.08 64.77
N ASP A 338 -51.05 61.76 64.93
CA ASP A 338 -49.74 61.32 65.41
C ASP A 338 -48.94 60.27 64.62
N ASP A 339 -48.04 60.86 63.84
CA ASP A 339 -46.65 60.51 63.62
C ASP A 339 -45.96 59.62 64.68
N GLU A 340 -44.94 58.91 64.17
CA GLU A 340 -43.81 58.27 64.87
C GLU A 340 -44.05 56.92 65.56
N ARG A 341 -44.08 55.86 64.73
CA ARG A 341 -43.33 54.63 65.03
C ARG A 341 -42.52 54.18 63.82
N THR A 342 -41.29 54.66 63.76
CA THR A 342 -40.21 54.12 62.96
C THR A 342 -39.75 52.77 63.52
N PHE A 343 -39.63 51.80 62.61
CA PHE A 343 -38.62 50.74 62.55
C PHE A 343 -38.41 49.84 63.78
N VAL A 344 -38.95 48.61 63.66
CA VAL A 344 -38.22 47.42 64.11
C VAL A 344 -38.13 46.47 62.91
N GLN A 345 -36.90 46.28 62.45
CA GLN A 345 -36.46 45.23 61.54
C GLN A 345 -36.51 43.86 62.24
N ASP A 346 -36.47 42.82 61.40
CA ASP A 346 -36.19 41.41 61.69
C ASP A 346 -37.38 40.48 61.98
N LEU A 347 -37.85 39.78 60.93
CA LEU A 347 -37.70 38.33 60.74
C LEU A 347 -38.35 37.85 59.43
#